data_AF-A0A1T2CG32-F1
#
_entry.id   AF-A0A1T2CG32-F1
#
_cell.length_a   1.000
_cell.length_b   1.000
_cell.length_c   1.000
_cell.angle_alpha   90.00
_cell.angle_beta   90.00
_cell.angle_gamma   90.00
#
_symmetry.space_group_name_H-M   'P 1'
#
loop_
_entity.id
_entity.type
_entity.pdbx_description
1 polymer ?
#
loop_
_entity_poly.entity_id
_entity_poly.type
_entity_poly.pdbx_seq_one_letter_code
_entity_poly.pdbx_strand_id
1 'polypeptide(L)'
;MYEQGIKPEIIANGAKIMSLSVKECKVKFIDSLNFLPTALAKLPAMFEMRELCKGYFPHLYNRKENQSKVLDRLPEASYYNPDGMKPEERRKFYTWYEANKNAPFDFQEALQNYCRSDVDILRRCCIRFRELFMDVTRKGETLGIDPFEECVTIASACNLVFRKMFLEPETIGIIPAHGYRPEEKQSAKAIRWIKYLAHTEKRHIQHALNGGEKKIGPYRVDGYYETRLSQVLFQGYDEPRVGNDYGRLTSEDTKETEIFGRSGIHL
;
A
#
# COMPACT_ATOMS: atom_id res chain seq x y z
N MET A 1 -23.46 18.12 -1.39
CA MET A 1 -22.82 16.99 -2.10
C MET A 1 -23.75 15.80 -2.23
N TYR A 2 -24.14 15.13 -1.13
CA TYR A 2 -25.04 13.98 -1.19
C TYR A 2 -26.43 14.32 -1.78
N GLU A 3 -27.03 15.42 -1.34
CA GLU A 3 -28.31 15.94 -1.87
C GLU A 3 -28.25 16.38 -3.35
N GLN A 4 -27.04 16.59 -3.88
CA GLN A 4 -26.80 16.95 -5.28
C GLN A 4 -26.37 15.74 -6.13
N GLY A 5 -26.39 14.52 -5.57
CA GLY A 5 -25.98 13.30 -6.27
C GLY A 5 -24.48 13.18 -6.56
N ILE A 6 -23.65 14.07 -5.99
CA ILE A 6 -22.20 14.09 -6.23
C ILE A 6 -21.54 13.03 -5.36
N LYS A 7 -20.95 12.02 -6.00
CA LYS A 7 -20.25 10.91 -5.32
C LYS A 7 -18.74 11.10 -5.42
N PRO A 8 -18.04 11.38 -4.30
CA PRO A 8 -16.60 11.50 -4.32
C PRO A 8 -15.91 10.16 -4.58
N GLU A 9 -14.76 10.21 -5.24
CA GLU A 9 -13.82 9.09 -5.30
C GLU A 9 -12.95 9.08 -4.05
N ILE A 10 -12.95 7.97 -3.33
CA ILE A 10 -12.27 7.83 -2.05
C ILE A 10 -11.19 6.76 -2.19
N ILE A 11 -9.96 7.11 -1.82
CA ILE A 11 -8.86 6.16 -1.63
C ILE A 11 -8.64 6.03 -0.13
N ALA A 12 -8.77 4.82 0.40
CA ALA A 12 -8.62 4.54 1.82
C ALA A 12 -7.57 3.45 2.08
N ASN A 13 -6.95 3.50 3.26
CA ASN A 13 -6.14 2.43 3.81
C ASN A 13 -6.76 2.01 5.15
N GLY A 14 -7.46 0.89 5.15
CA GLY A 14 -8.34 0.50 6.25
C GLY A 14 -9.41 1.57 6.49
N ALA A 15 -9.50 2.07 7.73
CA ALA A 15 -10.43 3.15 8.09
C ALA A 15 -9.91 4.57 7.76
N LYS A 16 -8.65 4.72 7.32
CA LYS A 16 -8.04 6.02 7.05
C LYS A 16 -8.31 6.46 5.62
N ILE A 17 -8.96 7.60 5.42
CA ILE A 17 -9.10 8.24 4.11
C ILE A 17 -7.76 8.88 3.75
N MET A 18 -7.18 8.47 2.62
CA MET A 18 -5.91 8.99 2.12
C MET A 18 -6.10 10.11 1.10
N SER A 19 -7.13 9.97 0.27
CA SER A 19 -7.53 10.97 -0.73
C SER A 19 -9.03 10.94 -0.91
N LEU A 20 -9.63 12.13 -1.10
CA LEU A 20 -11.01 12.31 -1.50
C LEU A 20 -11.04 13.26 -2.70
N SER A 21 -11.56 12.80 -3.83
CA SER A 21 -11.61 13.58 -5.07
C SER A 21 -13.06 13.81 -5.49
N VAL A 22 -13.39 15.05 -5.79
CA VAL A 22 -14.69 15.47 -6.33
C VAL A 22 -14.44 16.03 -7.71
N LYS A 23 -14.65 15.20 -8.73
CA LYS A 23 -14.30 15.49 -10.13
C LYS A 23 -15.08 16.68 -10.68
N GLU A 24 -16.35 16.78 -10.30
CA GLU A 24 -17.28 17.83 -10.72
C GLU A 24 -16.83 19.21 -10.26
N CYS A 25 -16.21 19.30 -9.08
CA CYS A 25 -15.68 20.55 -8.52
C CYS A 25 -14.19 20.75 -8.79
N LYS A 26 -13.50 19.76 -9.38
CA LYS A 26 -12.04 19.73 -9.52
C LYS A 26 -11.31 19.94 -8.19
N VAL A 27 -11.84 19.37 -7.12
CA VAL A 27 -11.26 19.45 -5.76
C VAL A 27 -10.74 18.09 -5.34
N LYS A 28 -9.47 18.04 -4.93
CA LYS A 28 -8.82 16.86 -4.37
C LYS A 28 -8.33 17.19 -2.95
N PHE A 29 -8.83 16.45 -1.98
CA PHE A 29 -8.34 16.45 -0.61
C PHE A 29 -7.33 15.33 -0.46
N ILE A 30 -6.16 15.65 0.08
CA ILE A 30 -5.10 14.68 0.36
C ILE A 30 -4.62 14.87 1.80
N ASP A 31 -4.25 13.77 2.44
CA ASP A 31 -3.64 13.84 3.77
C ASP A 31 -2.15 14.15 3.67
N SER A 32 -1.76 15.33 4.14
CA SER A 32 -0.36 15.78 4.22
C SER A 32 0.57 14.80 4.95
N LEU A 33 0.06 14.04 5.94
CA LEU A 33 0.87 13.04 6.66
C LEU A 33 1.32 11.88 5.77
N ASN A 34 0.64 11.63 4.66
CA ASN A 34 1.07 10.63 3.68
C ASN A 34 2.32 11.08 2.90
N PHE A 35 2.68 12.36 2.98
CA PHE A 35 3.88 12.95 2.37
C PHE A 35 4.92 13.35 3.41
N LEU A 36 4.46 13.92 4.54
CA LEU A 36 5.26 14.47 5.62
C LEU A 36 4.98 13.72 6.93
N PRO A 37 5.55 12.52 7.15
CA PRO A 37 5.24 11.67 8.29
C PRO A 37 5.95 12.13 9.57
N THR A 38 5.87 13.42 9.91
CA THR A 38 6.48 13.99 11.12
C THR A 38 5.49 14.91 11.83
N ALA A 39 5.77 15.21 13.11
CA ALA A 39 4.94 16.12 13.88
C ALA A 39 5.02 17.56 13.33
N LEU A 40 3.90 18.28 13.33
CA LEU A 40 3.80 19.64 12.80
C LEU A 40 4.86 20.60 13.39
N ALA A 41 5.16 20.48 14.68
CA ALA A 41 6.18 21.29 15.36
C ALA A 41 7.61 21.09 14.82
N LYS A 42 7.87 19.97 14.13
CA LYS A 42 9.18 19.63 13.56
C LYS A 42 9.32 19.99 12.09
N LEU A 43 8.22 20.21 11.39
CA LEU A 43 8.25 20.55 9.96
C LEU A 43 9.05 21.83 9.67
N PRO A 44 8.92 22.92 10.45
CA PRO A 44 9.72 24.12 10.24
C PRO A 44 11.23 23.83 10.26
N ALA A 45 11.71 23.07 11.24
CA ALA A 45 13.11 22.69 11.33
C ALA A 45 13.53 21.78 10.16
N MET A 46 12.66 20.85 9.74
CA MET A 46 12.91 19.95 8.60
C MET A 46 13.12 20.70 7.27
N PHE A 47 12.46 21.86 7.11
CA PHE A 47 12.57 22.71 5.92
C PHE A 47 13.40 23.98 6.15
N GLU A 48 14.20 24.01 7.24
CA GLU A 48 15.07 25.13 7.61
C GLU A 48 14.35 26.49 7.79
N MET A 49 13.06 26.45 8.11
CA MET A 49 12.23 27.63 8.36
C MET A 49 12.39 28.11 9.81
N ARG A 50 13.19 29.16 10.02
CA ARG A 50 13.58 29.65 11.37
C ARG A 50 12.50 30.44 12.11
N GLU A 51 11.54 31.02 11.40
CA GLU A 51 10.54 31.94 11.98
C GLU A 51 9.22 31.27 12.38
N LEU A 52 9.07 29.97 12.08
CA LEU A 52 7.84 29.23 12.32
C LEU A 52 8.00 28.33 13.54
N CYS A 53 7.97 28.92 14.73
CA CYS A 53 7.91 28.14 15.97
C CYS A 53 6.46 27.99 16.42
N LYS A 54 6.01 26.75 16.60
CA LYS A 54 4.71 26.45 17.16
C LYS A 54 4.66 26.88 18.64
N GLY A 55 3.67 27.69 19.01
CA GLY A 55 3.39 28.04 20.40
C GLY A 55 2.75 26.91 21.19
N TYR A 56 2.57 27.10 22.51
CA TYR A 56 1.89 26.14 23.37
C TYR A 56 0.41 26.48 23.54
N PHE A 57 -0.47 25.50 23.38
CA PHE A 57 -1.91 25.65 23.54
C PHE A 57 -2.44 24.75 24.66
N PRO A 58 -3.35 25.23 25.54
CA PRO A 58 -3.88 24.47 26.66
C PRO A 58 -4.95 23.47 26.18
N HIS A 59 -4.52 22.35 25.60
CA HIS A 59 -5.40 21.35 24.99
C HIS A 59 -6.49 20.82 25.93
N LEU A 60 -6.19 20.60 27.21
CA LEU A 60 -7.17 20.08 28.18
C LEU A 60 -8.16 21.15 28.66
N TYR A 61 -7.89 22.42 28.38
CA TYR A 61 -8.79 23.54 28.67
C TYR A 61 -9.86 23.70 27.60
N ASN A 62 -9.69 23.08 26.42
CA ASN A 62 -10.67 23.10 25.33
C ASN A 62 -11.91 22.26 25.68
N ARG A 63 -12.81 22.87 26.45
CA ARG A 63 -14.10 22.29 26.86
C ARG A 63 -15.23 23.27 26.56
N LYS A 64 -16.46 22.78 26.47
CA LYS A 64 -17.63 23.61 26.12
C LYS A 64 -17.84 24.74 27.13
N GLU A 65 -17.56 24.48 28.40
CA GLU A 65 -17.76 25.42 29.51
C GLU A 65 -16.73 26.56 29.51
N ASN A 66 -15.63 26.40 28.77
CA ASN A 66 -14.52 27.34 28.73
C ASN A 66 -14.50 28.20 27.46
N GLN A 67 -15.41 27.96 26.51
CA GLN A 67 -15.38 28.60 25.19
C GLN A 67 -15.49 30.12 25.25
N SER A 68 -16.23 30.68 26.21
CA SER A 68 -16.43 32.13 26.35
C SER A 68 -15.61 32.76 27.47
N LYS A 69 -14.63 32.04 28.04
CA LYS A 69 -13.86 32.53 29.18
C LYS A 69 -12.67 33.37 28.75
N VAL A 70 -12.56 34.53 29.41
CA VAL A 70 -11.37 35.36 29.45
C VAL A 70 -10.79 35.25 30.86
N LEU A 71 -9.48 35.02 30.96
CA LEU A 71 -8.75 34.92 32.22
C LEU A 71 -7.75 36.07 32.30
N ASP A 72 -7.50 36.56 33.52
CA ASP A 72 -6.47 37.58 33.76
C ASP A 72 -5.04 37.02 33.65
N ARG A 73 -4.91 35.68 33.63
CA ARG A 73 -3.66 34.94 33.58
C ARG A 73 -3.80 33.69 32.71
N LEU A 74 -2.68 33.10 32.30
CA LEU A 74 -2.72 31.84 31.55
C LEU A 74 -3.42 30.72 32.36
N PRO A 75 -4.08 29.76 31.67
CA PRO A 75 -4.56 28.54 32.31
C PRO A 75 -3.45 27.82 33.05
N GLU A 76 -3.80 27.08 34.09
CA GLU A 76 -2.83 26.28 34.84
C GLU A 76 -2.00 25.36 33.92
N ALA A 77 -0.72 25.18 34.24
CA ALA A 77 0.20 24.35 33.46
C ALA A 77 -0.33 22.93 33.20
N SER A 78 -1.11 22.37 34.12
CA SER A 78 -1.80 21.08 33.98
C SER A 78 -2.62 21.00 32.68
N TYR A 79 -3.24 22.10 32.25
CA TYR A 79 -4.08 22.15 31.05
C TYR A 79 -3.31 22.01 29.73
N TYR A 80 -1.99 22.18 29.76
CA TYR A 80 -1.11 22.03 28.60
C TYR A 80 -0.57 20.61 28.42
N ASN A 81 -0.94 19.67 29.33
CA ASN A 81 -0.47 18.29 29.33
C ASN A 81 1.07 18.15 29.30
N PRO A 82 1.81 18.73 30.28
CA PRO A 82 3.26 18.65 30.33
C PRO A 82 3.78 17.21 30.47
N ASP A 83 2.99 16.31 31.04
CA ASP A 83 3.36 14.89 31.21
C ASP A 83 3.37 14.12 29.88
N GLY A 84 2.61 14.58 28.88
CA GLY A 84 2.66 14.05 27.52
C GLY A 84 3.86 14.54 26.70
N MET A 85 4.63 15.51 27.19
CA MET A 85 5.78 16.09 26.49
C MET A 85 7.07 15.32 26.76
N LYS A 86 7.99 15.30 25.79
CA LYS A 86 9.34 14.77 26.03
C LYS A 86 10.09 15.64 27.04
N PRO A 87 11.08 15.10 27.79
CA PRO A 87 11.78 15.87 28.83
C PRO A 87 12.36 17.21 28.36
N GLU A 88 12.90 17.26 27.13
CA GLU A 88 13.45 18.50 26.55
C GLU A 88 12.35 19.52 26.21
N GLU A 89 11.25 19.09 25.59
CA GLU A 89 10.11 19.93 25.25
C GLU A 89 9.42 20.44 26.52
N ARG A 90 9.27 19.58 27.53
CA ARG A 90 8.73 19.94 28.85
C ARG A 90 9.54 21.04 29.52
N ARG A 91 10.87 21.00 29.43
CA ARG A 91 11.73 22.08 29.95
C ARG A 91 11.48 23.39 29.22
N LYS A 92 11.44 23.37 27.88
CA LYS A 92 11.14 24.54 27.05
C LYS A 92 9.75 25.12 27.37
N PHE A 93 8.77 24.26 27.60
CA PHE A 93 7.42 24.64 28.01
C PHE A 93 7.43 25.40 29.34
N TYR A 94 8.04 24.85 30.40
CA TYR A 94 8.06 25.53 31.70
C TYR A 94 8.81 26.86 31.66
N THR A 95 9.91 26.97 30.91
CA THR A 95 10.60 28.25 30.70
C THR A 95 9.67 29.29 30.04
N TRP A 96 8.92 28.89 29.00
CA TRP A 96 7.93 29.77 28.37
C TRP A 96 6.76 30.09 29.31
N TYR A 97 6.23 29.11 30.02
CA TYR A 97 5.09 29.27 30.92
C TYR A 97 5.40 30.25 32.06
N GLU A 98 6.54 30.09 32.74
CA GLU A 98 6.94 30.99 33.82
C GLU A 98 7.11 32.44 33.36
N ALA A 99 7.59 32.63 32.12
CA ALA A 99 7.74 33.96 31.53
C ALA A 99 6.39 34.61 31.14
N ASN A 100 5.37 33.80 30.83
CA ASN A 100 4.09 34.28 30.29
C ASN A 100 2.89 34.08 31.22
N LYS A 101 3.06 33.43 32.38
CA LYS A 101 1.96 33.01 33.27
C LYS A 101 1.00 34.13 33.69
N ASN A 102 1.48 35.36 33.78
CA ASN A 102 0.69 36.52 34.19
C ASN A 102 0.05 37.29 33.02
N ALA A 103 0.17 36.80 31.79
CA ALA A 103 -0.45 37.43 30.63
C ALA A 103 -1.96 37.11 30.58
N PRO A 104 -2.80 38.09 30.18
CA PRO A 104 -4.22 37.84 29.98
C PRO A 104 -4.44 36.79 28.89
N PHE A 105 -5.47 35.99 29.04
CA PHE A 105 -5.77 34.87 28.16
C PHE A 105 -7.24 34.89 27.75
N ASP A 106 -7.48 35.22 26.48
CA ASP A 106 -8.76 34.98 25.82
C ASP A 106 -8.70 33.62 25.11
N PHE A 107 -9.61 32.70 25.47
CA PHE A 107 -9.62 31.37 24.89
C PHE A 107 -9.97 31.34 23.40
N GLN A 108 -10.94 32.16 22.94
CA GLN A 108 -11.32 32.17 21.52
C GLN A 108 -10.21 32.76 20.66
N GLU A 109 -9.59 33.84 21.13
CA GLU A 109 -8.47 34.45 20.42
C GLU A 109 -7.27 33.49 20.36
N ALA A 110 -6.92 32.86 21.48
CA ALA A 110 -5.83 31.89 21.54
C ALA A 110 -6.11 30.67 20.63
N LEU A 111 -7.34 30.15 20.62
CA LEU A 111 -7.73 29.03 19.77
C LEU A 111 -7.66 29.41 18.29
N GLN A 112 -8.15 30.59 17.93
CA GLN A 112 -8.09 31.08 16.55
C GLN A 112 -6.64 31.27 16.09
N ASN A 113 -5.80 31.90 16.92
CA ASN A 113 -4.39 32.13 16.62
C ASN A 113 -3.62 30.82 16.51
N TYR A 114 -3.89 29.85 17.38
CA TYR A 114 -3.32 28.52 17.32
C TYR A 114 -3.68 27.79 16.02
N CYS A 115 -4.98 27.76 15.66
CA CYS A 115 -5.43 27.13 14.42
C CYS A 115 -4.84 27.80 13.17
N ARG A 116 -4.78 29.14 13.14
CA ARG A 116 -4.15 29.89 12.05
C ARG A 116 -2.67 29.56 11.92
N SER A 117 -1.95 29.52 13.05
CA SER A 117 -0.53 29.17 13.06
C SER A 117 -0.29 27.74 12.57
N ASP A 118 -1.07 26.76 13.05
CA ASP A 118 -0.94 25.37 12.63
C ASP A 118 -1.18 25.20 11.12
N VAL A 119 -2.21 25.85 10.57
CA VAL A 119 -2.52 25.82 9.13
C VAL A 119 -1.45 26.54 8.31
N ASP A 120 -0.94 27.69 8.78
CA ASP A 120 0.11 28.44 8.07
C ASP A 120 1.43 27.65 8.04
N ILE A 121 1.82 27.04 9.16
CA ILE A 121 2.99 26.14 9.22
C ILE A 121 2.84 25.02 8.21
N LEU A 122 1.71 24.31 8.23
CA LEU A 122 1.47 23.20 7.33
C LEU A 122 1.50 23.65 5.87
N ARG A 123 0.83 24.76 5.55
CA ARG A 123 0.80 25.36 4.20
C ARG A 123 2.21 25.67 3.70
N ARG A 124 3.01 26.40 4.47
CA ARG A 124 4.37 26.79 4.06
C ARG A 124 5.26 25.56 3.86
N CYS A 125 5.21 24.60 4.77
CA CYS A 125 5.99 23.37 4.67
C CYS A 125 5.58 22.52 3.47
N CYS A 126 4.28 22.39 3.18
CA CYS A 126 3.79 21.69 1.99
C CYS A 126 4.23 22.38 0.70
N ILE A 127 4.15 23.72 0.62
CA ILE A 127 4.63 24.49 -0.53
C ILE A 127 6.13 24.24 -0.73
N ARG A 128 6.92 24.35 0.35
CA ARG A 128 8.37 24.15 0.28
C ARG A 128 8.75 22.72 -0.13
N PHE A 129 8.04 21.73 0.39
CA PHE A 129 8.20 20.34 -0.03
C PHE A 129 7.92 20.18 -1.53
N ARG A 130 6.81 20.73 -2.02
CA ARG A 130 6.43 20.66 -3.44
C ARG A 130 7.49 21.29 -4.34
N GLU A 131 7.95 22.49 -3.99
CA GLU A 131 9.02 23.19 -4.72
C GLU A 131 10.30 22.34 -4.80
N LEU A 132 10.80 21.89 -3.65
CA LEU A 132 12.01 21.06 -3.58
C LEU A 132 11.85 19.78 -4.40
N PHE A 133 10.70 19.11 -4.30
CA PHE A 133 10.43 17.88 -5.03
C PHE A 133 10.39 18.10 -6.54
N MET A 134 9.73 19.15 -7.00
CA MET A 134 9.67 19.50 -8.42
C MET A 134 11.04 19.93 -8.95
N ASP A 135 11.84 20.63 -8.14
CA ASP A 135 13.18 21.06 -8.54
C ASP A 135 14.14 19.88 -8.72
N VAL A 136 14.15 18.90 -7.78
CA VAL A 136 15.02 17.71 -7.90
C VAL A 136 14.57 16.74 -8.98
N THR A 137 13.29 16.76 -9.36
CA THR A 137 12.73 15.87 -10.40
C THR A 137 12.68 16.51 -11.78
N ARG A 138 13.19 17.74 -11.93
CA ARG A 138 13.27 18.43 -13.21
C ARG A 138 14.33 17.78 -14.11
N LYS A 139 13.99 17.53 -15.38
CA LYS A 139 14.92 16.99 -16.38
C LYS A 139 14.91 17.84 -17.65
N GLY A 140 15.99 18.60 -17.87
CA GLY A 140 16.07 19.52 -19.01
C GLY A 140 14.96 20.57 -18.95
N GLU A 141 14.15 20.65 -20.01
CA GLU A 141 13.05 21.61 -20.14
C GLU A 141 11.71 21.11 -19.57
N THR A 142 11.62 19.86 -19.08
CA THR A 142 10.35 19.33 -18.57
C THR A 142 10.02 19.93 -17.21
N LEU A 143 8.74 20.23 -16.97
CA LEU A 143 8.26 20.56 -15.63
C LEU A 143 8.53 19.38 -14.68
N GLY A 144 8.98 19.69 -13.45
CA GLY A 144 9.19 18.67 -12.42
C GLY A 144 7.90 17.93 -12.07
N ILE A 145 8.05 16.75 -11.48
CA ILE A 145 6.92 15.90 -11.05
C ILE A 145 6.28 16.56 -9.83
N ASP A 146 4.98 16.84 -9.92
CA ASP A 146 4.23 17.37 -8.78
C ASP A 146 3.76 16.23 -7.87
N PRO A 147 4.26 16.14 -6.62
CA PRO A 147 3.92 15.04 -5.73
C PRO A 147 2.44 15.06 -5.29
N PHE A 148 1.80 16.22 -5.21
CA PHE A 148 0.41 16.33 -4.72
C PHE A 148 -0.63 16.12 -5.81
N GLU A 149 -0.28 16.48 -7.06
CA GLU A 149 -1.15 16.26 -8.22
C GLU A 149 -1.15 14.78 -8.61
N GLU A 150 0.03 14.22 -8.88
CA GLU A 150 0.16 12.90 -9.50
C GLU A 150 0.06 11.73 -8.51
N CYS A 151 0.19 11.99 -7.20
CA CYS A 151 0.30 10.93 -6.18
C CYS A 151 -0.60 11.18 -4.96
N VAL A 152 -0.71 10.16 -4.10
CA VAL A 152 -1.45 10.19 -2.83
C VAL A 152 -0.51 9.99 -1.63
N THR A 153 0.69 9.48 -1.87
CA THR A 153 1.71 9.20 -0.85
C THR A 153 3.10 9.54 -1.36
N ILE A 154 4.04 9.78 -0.43
CA ILE A 154 5.47 9.91 -0.76
C ILE A 154 6.01 8.67 -1.47
N ALA A 155 5.60 7.47 -1.07
CA ALA A 155 6.05 6.23 -1.70
C ALA A 155 5.59 6.14 -3.17
N SER A 156 4.35 6.54 -3.46
CA SER A 156 3.84 6.63 -4.83
C SER A 156 4.64 7.67 -5.64
N ALA A 157 4.97 8.82 -5.05
CA ALA A 157 5.77 9.84 -5.70
C ALA A 157 7.19 9.35 -6.01
N CYS A 158 7.87 8.71 -5.06
CA CYS A 158 9.19 8.11 -5.27
C CYS A 158 9.15 7.02 -6.35
N ASN A 159 8.12 6.17 -6.36
CA ASN A 159 7.96 5.15 -7.41
C ASN A 159 7.69 5.78 -8.79
N LEU A 160 6.96 6.89 -8.85
CA LEU A 160 6.75 7.63 -10.08
C LEU A 160 8.05 8.24 -10.60
N VAL A 161 8.84 8.84 -9.71
CA VAL A 161 10.18 9.37 -10.01
C VAL A 161 11.09 8.26 -10.54
N PHE A 162 11.14 7.12 -9.85
CA PHE A 162 11.91 5.96 -10.30
C PHE A 162 11.53 5.55 -11.73
N ARG A 163 10.23 5.36 -12.00
CA ARG A 163 9.73 4.94 -13.32
C ARG A 163 9.96 5.98 -14.42
N LYS A 164 9.86 7.28 -14.12
CA LYS A 164 10.02 8.35 -15.12
C LYS A 164 11.49 8.70 -15.38
N MET A 165 12.36 8.60 -14.38
CA MET A 165 13.72 9.17 -14.44
C MET A 165 14.84 8.13 -14.47
N PHE A 166 14.64 6.97 -13.84
CA PHE A 166 15.72 6.00 -13.58
C PHE A 166 15.48 4.62 -14.21
N LEU A 167 14.22 4.27 -14.51
CA LEU A 167 13.90 2.97 -15.07
C LEU A 167 14.36 2.88 -16.53
N GLU A 168 15.27 1.97 -16.81
CA GLU A 168 15.74 1.71 -18.18
C GLU A 168 14.66 0.98 -18.99
N PRO A 169 14.55 1.26 -20.31
CA PRO A 169 13.64 0.52 -21.18
C PRO A 169 13.84 -1.00 -21.06
N GLU A 170 12.74 -1.75 -21.13
CA GLU A 170 12.74 -3.22 -21.22
C GLU A 170 13.32 -3.98 -20.01
N THR A 171 13.53 -3.32 -18.87
CA THR A 171 14.09 -3.96 -17.66
C THR A 171 13.05 -4.62 -16.75
N ILE A 172 11.77 -4.27 -16.87
CA ILE A 172 10.68 -4.88 -16.08
C ILE A 172 9.79 -5.73 -16.97
N GLY A 173 9.74 -7.02 -16.68
CA GLY A 173 8.77 -7.93 -17.28
C GLY A 173 7.36 -7.60 -16.80
N ILE A 174 6.44 -7.35 -17.74
CA ILE A 174 5.02 -7.19 -17.43
C ILE A 174 4.46 -8.58 -17.17
N ILE A 175 4.00 -8.84 -15.94
CA ILE A 175 3.33 -10.09 -15.58
C ILE A 175 1.83 -9.91 -15.91
N PRO A 176 1.25 -10.72 -16.81
CA PRO A 176 -0.20 -10.68 -17.06
C PRO A 176 -0.97 -11.06 -15.78
N ALA A 177 -2.24 -10.65 -15.69
CA ALA A 177 -3.10 -10.95 -14.53
C ALA A 177 -3.20 -12.46 -14.20
N HIS A 178 -2.94 -13.33 -15.17
CA HIS A 178 -2.94 -14.79 -15.03
C HIS A 178 -1.54 -15.42 -15.15
N GLY A 179 -0.49 -14.63 -14.94
CA GLY A 179 0.89 -15.04 -15.18
C GLY A 179 1.21 -15.21 -16.67
N TYR A 180 2.44 -15.60 -16.98
CA TYR A 180 2.90 -15.79 -18.36
C TYR A 180 2.24 -16.98 -19.07
N ARG A 181 1.65 -17.91 -18.30
CA ARG A 181 1.06 -19.15 -18.81
C ARG A 181 -0.22 -19.50 -18.02
N PRO A 182 -1.34 -18.78 -18.29
CA PRO A 182 -2.62 -18.98 -17.60
C PRO A 182 -3.16 -20.41 -17.70
N GLU A 183 -2.81 -21.07 -18.80
CA GLU A 183 -3.27 -22.40 -19.20
C GLU A 183 -2.50 -23.52 -18.47
N GLU A 184 -1.30 -23.22 -17.96
CA GLU A 184 -0.47 -24.15 -17.20
C GLU A 184 -0.88 -24.10 -15.72
N LYS A 185 -2.09 -24.58 -15.43
CA LYS A 185 -2.61 -24.71 -14.06
C LYS A 185 -2.06 -25.97 -13.42
N GLN A 186 -1.23 -25.78 -12.41
CA GLN A 186 -0.65 -26.88 -11.64
C GLN A 186 -1.19 -26.90 -10.21
N SER A 187 -1.73 -28.06 -9.80
CA SER A 187 -2.23 -28.25 -8.44
C SER A 187 -1.07 -28.49 -7.47
N ALA A 188 -0.98 -27.69 -6.41
CA ALA A 188 -0.01 -27.90 -5.33
C ALA A 188 -0.16 -29.29 -4.67
N LYS A 189 -1.38 -29.84 -4.65
CA LYS A 189 -1.66 -31.20 -4.14
C LYS A 189 -1.06 -32.26 -5.07
N ALA A 190 -1.24 -32.12 -6.39
CA ALA A 190 -0.69 -33.04 -7.38
C ALA A 190 0.85 -33.05 -7.34
N ILE A 191 1.49 -31.88 -7.30
CA ILE A 191 2.95 -31.77 -7.20
C ILE A 191 3.49 -32.43 -5.92
N ARG A 192 2.83 -32.23 -4.77
CA ARG A 192 3.24 -32.86 -3.51
C ARG A 192 3.15 -34.39 -3.59
N TRP A 193 2.08 -34.91 -4.19
CA TRP A 193 1.90 -36.35 -4.38
C TRP A 193 2.97 -36.93 -5.32
N ILE A 194 3.23 -36.29 -6.46
CA ILE A 194 4.30 -36.73 -7.40
C ILE A 194 5.67 -36.73 -6.70
N LYS A 195 5.99 -35.71 -5.90
CA LYS A 195 7.24 -35.66 -5.12
C LYS A 195 7.33 -36.78 -4.08
N TYR A 196 6.23 -37.06 -3.37
CA TYR A 196 6.17 -38.18 -2.44
C TYR A 196 6.39 -39.52 -3.14
N LEU A 197 5.79 -39.70 -4.31
CA LEU A 197 5.90 -40.93 -5.10
C LEU A 197 7.32 -41.11 -5.67
N ALA A 198 7.91 -40.04 -6.20
CA ALA A 198 9.31 -40.01 -6.64
C ALA A 198 10.28 -40.39 -5.50
N HIS A 199 10.05 -39.88 -4.29
CA HIS A 199 10.85 -40.21 -3.11
C HIS A 199 10.65 -41.68 -2.67
N THR A 200 9.41 -42.15 -2.60
CA THR A 200 9.05 -43.49 -2.12
C THR A 200 9.53 -44.58 -3.09
N GLU A 201 9.34 -44.38 -4.39
CA GLU A 201 9.79 -45.31 -5.42
C GLU A 201 11.29 -45.14 -5.78
N LYS A 202 11.98 -44.15 -5.17
CA LYS A 202 13.37 -43.76 -5.47
C LYS A 202 13.61 -43.56 -6.97
N ARG A 203 12.69 -42.87 -7.63
CA ARG A 203 12.70 -42.63 -9.08
C ARG A 203 12.54 -41.15 -9.38
N HIS A 204 13.22 -40.71 -10.43
CA HIS A 204 13.03 -39.37 -10.94
C HIS A 204 11.75 -39.30 -11.78
N ILE A 205 10.78 -38.50 -11.34
CA ILE A 205 9.57 -38.19 -12.11
C ILE A 205 9.67 -36.74 -12.57
N GLN A 206 9.62 -36.52 -13.89
CA GLN A 206 9.60 -35.17 -14.47
C GLN A 206 8.24 -34.54 -14.21
N HIS A 207 8.22 -33.31 -13.70
CA HIS A 207 7.00 -32.54 -13.42
C HIS A 207 7.29 -31.04 -13.50
N ALA A 208 6.26 -30.20 -13.36
CA ALA A 208 6.34 -28.74 -13.56
C ALA A 208 7.48 -28.01 -12.81
N LEU A 209 7.84 -28.45 -11.59
CA LEU A 209 8.89 -27.81 -10.78
C LEU A 209 10.26 -28.49 -10.89
N ASN A 210 10.42 -29.47 -11.78
CA ASN A 210 11.67 -30.21 -11.95
C ASN A 210 11.89 -30.56 -13.44
N GLY A 211 12.12 -29.50 -14.24
CA GLY A 211 12.33 -29.60 -15.69
C GLY A 211 11.10 -29.30 -16.56
N GLY A 212 9.99 -28.90 -15.95
CA GLY A 212 8.72 -28.62 -16.63
C GLY A 212 7.94 -29.88 -16.98
N GLU A 213 6.66 -29.72 -17.33
CA GLU A 213 5.80 -30.82 -17.77
C GLU A 213 6.25 -31.40 -19.11
N LYS A 214 6.18 -32.73 -19.24
CA LYS A 214 6.45 -33.43 -20.49
C LYS A 214 5.29 -33.22 -21.46
N LYS A 215 5.59 -32.79 -22.69
CA LYS A 215 4.60 -32.71 -23.77
C LYS A 215 4.59 -34.02 -24.55
N ILE A 216 3.41 -34.62 -24.69
CA ILE A 216 3.16 -35.85 -25.44
C ILE A 216 2.00 -35.57 -26.40
N GLY A 217 2.32 -35.50 -27.70
CA GLY A 217 1.38 -35.01 -28.71
C GLY A 217 0.93 -33.57 -28.43
N PRO A 218 -0.38 -33.26 -28.47
CA PRO A 218 -0.90 -31.94 -28.14
C PRO A 218 -1.01 -31.68 -26.63
N TYR A 219 -0.86 -32.70 -25.78
CA TYR A 219 -1.12 -32.61 -24.34
C TYR A 219 0.18 -32.47 -23.52
N ARG A 220 0.09 -31.81 -22.36
CA ARG A 220 1.13 -31.78 -21.34
C ARG A 220 0.65 -32.58 -20.13
N VAL A 221 1.54 -33.38 -19.55
CA VAL A 221 1.22 -34.24 -18.40
C VAL A 221 1.86 -33.74 -17.11
N ASP A 222 1.15 -33.90 -16.01
CA ASP A 222 1.56 -33.42 -14.67
C ASP A 222 2.81 -34.14 -14.16
N GLY A 223 2.96 -35.41 -14.52
CA GLY A 223 4.13 -36.22 -14.20
C GLY A 223 4.48 -37.21 -15.31
N TYR A 224 5.77 -37.43 -15.55
CA TYR A 224 6.26 -38.40 -16.53
C TYR A 224 7.54 -39.08 -16.07
N TYR A 225 7.61 -40.40 -16.24
CA TYR A 225 8.89 -41.10 -16.26
C TYR A 225 8.85 -42.27 -17.25
N GLU A 226 10.03 -42.62 -17.75
CA GLU A 226 10.19 -43.68 -18.73
C GLU A 226 11.14 -44.74 -18.18
N THR A 227 10.79 -46.00 -18.42
CA THR A 227 11.63 -47.15 -18.13
C THR A 227 12.00 -47.83 -19.46
N ARG A 228 12.91 -48.82 -19.40
CA ARG A 228 13.28 -49.59 -20.60
C ARG A 228 12.12 -50.34 -21.26
N LEU A 229 10.99 -50.52 -20.56
CA LEU A 229 9.88 -51.36 -20.99
C LEU A 229 8.55 -50.61 -21.09
N SER A 230 8.43 -49.43 -20.47
CA SER A 230 7.16 -48.70 -20.40
C SER A 230 7.34 -47.21 -20.16
N GLN A 231 6.35 -46.44 -20.63
CA GLN A 231 6.19 -45.03 -20.33
C GLN A 231 5.03 -44.87 -19.33
N VAL A 232 5.25 -44.09 -18.28
CA VAL A 232 4.25 -43.85 -17.23
C VAL A 232 3.92 -42.36 -17.19
N LEU A 233 2.62 -42.06 -17.27
CA LEU A 233 2.08 -40.71 -17.29
C LEU A 233 1.16 -40.49 -16.09
N PHE A 234 1.22 -39.30 -15.51
CA PHE A 234 0.32 -38.85 -14.45
C PHE A 234 -0.45 -37.63 -14.95
N GLN A 235 -1.78 -37.69 -14.85
CA GLN A 235 -2.69 -36.60 -15.19
C GLN A 235 -3.71 -36.45 -14.06
N GLY A 236 -3.82 -35.24 -13.50
CA GLY A 236 -4.90 -34.89 -12.58
C GLY A 236 -6.17 -34.54 -13.36
N TYR A 237 -7.28 -35.17 -13.00
CA TYR A 237 -8.60 -34.74 -13.42
C TYR A 237 -9.18 -33.79 -12.36
N ASP A 238 -9.56 -32.57 -12.75
CA ASP A 238 -10.46 -31.73 -11.94
C ASP A 238 -11.88 -32.24 -12.18
N GLU A 239 -12.32 -33.27 -11.44
CA GLU A 239 -13.74 -33.61 -11.39
C GLU A 239 -14.53 -32.59 -10.54
N PRO A 240 -15.78 -32.28 -10.91
CA PRO A 240 -16.66 -31.45 -10.09
C PRO A 240 -17.00 -32.19 -8.79
N ARG A 241 -16.22 -31.94 -7.74
CA ARG A 241 -16.50 -32.20 -6.31
C ARG A 241 -17.37 -33.43 -6.00
N VAL A 242 -16.97 -34.65 -6.39
CA VAL A 242 -17.19 -35.86 -5.59
C VAL A 242 -16.11 -36.89 -5.98
N GLY A 243 -15.27 -37.31 -5.03
CA GLY A 243 -14.36 -38.46 -5.21
C GLY A 243 -12.89 -38.08 -5.46
N ASN A 244 -12.00 -38.51 -4.57
CA ASN A 244 -10.55 -38.48 -4.81
C ASN A 244 -10.19 -39.79 -5.51
N ASP A 245 -9.82 -39.77 -6.79
CA ASP A 245 -9.06 -40.86 -7.39
C ASP A 245 -8.06 -40.31 -8.44
N TYR A 246 -6.77 -40.54 -8.18
CA TYR A 246 -5.70 -40.30 -9.15
C TYR A 246 -5.30 -41.67 -9.72
N GLY A 247 -5.72 -41.97 -10.95
CA GLY A 247 -5.40 -43.23 -11.65
C GLY A 247 -4.02 -43.21 -12.30
N ARG A 248 -3.37 -44.39 -12.36
CA ARG A 248 -2.12 -44.65 -13.13
C ARG A 248 -2.54 -45.23 -14.48
N LEU A 249 -2.30 -44.51 -15.58
CA LEU A 249 -2.51 -45.04 -16.93
C LEU A 249 -1.21 -45.69 -17.41
N THR A 250 -1.27 -46.98 -17.76
CA THR A 250 -0.13 -47.73 -18.29
C THR A 250 -0.31 -48.03 -19.77
N SER A 251 0.79 -48.12 -20.50
CA SER A 251 0.81 -48.32 -21.97
C SER A 251 0.17 -49.64 -22.47
N GLU A 252 -0.25 -50.55 -21.59
CA GLU A 252 -1.00 -51.76 -21.96
C GLU A 252 -2.49 -51.50 -22.23
N ASP A 253 -3.02 -50.33 -21.86
CA ASP A 253 -4.45 -49.97 -22.04
C ASP A 253 -4.79 -49.46 -23.46
N THR A 254 -3.92 -49.69 -24.44
CA THR A 254 -4.16 -49.28 -25.85
C THR A 254 -4.87 -50.34 -26.70
N LYS A 255 -5.43 -51.40 -26.10
CA LYS A 255 -6.17 -52.43 -26.87
C LYS A 255 -7.63 -52.70 -26.51
N GLU A 256 -8.18 -52.23 -25.40
CA GLU A 256 -9.62 -52.33 -25.19
C GLU A 256 -10.20 -51.04 -24.62
N THR A 257 -10.92 -50.36 -25.51
CA THR A 257 -11.74 -49.20 -25.22
C THR A 257 -13.05 -49.68 -24.57
N GLU A 258 -13.20 -49.55 -23.25
CA GLU A 258 -14.54 -49.40 -22.64
C GLU A 258 -14.68 -47.97 -22.07
N ILE A 259 -15.24 -47.12 -22.92
CA ILE A 259 -15.68 -45.76 -22.62
C ILE A 259 -17.06 -45.85 -21.98
N PHE A 260 -17.20 -45.46 -20.72
CA PHE A 260 -18.48 -45.00 -20.19
C PHE A 260 -18.51 -43.46 -20.19
N GLY A 261 -19.39 -42.89 -21.01
CA GLY A 261 -19.78 -41.48 -20.95
C GLY A 261 -19.50 -40.67 -22.23
N ARG A 262 -20.45 -40.71 -23.17
CA ARG A 262 -20.47 -39.90 -24.40
C ARG A 262 -20.59 -38.39 -24.10
N SER A 263 -19.70 -37.60 -24.70
CA SER A 263 -20.07 -36.42 -25.51
C SER A 263 -18.84 -36.03 -26.35
N GLY A 264 -18.93 -36.28 -27.66
CA GLY A 264 -17.79 -36.27 -28.56
C GLY A 264 -17.35 -34.89 -29.06
N ILE A 265 -16.15 -34.86 -29.61
CA ILE A 265 -15.76 -34.15 -30.83
C ILE A 265 -14.72 -35.05 -31.51
N HIS A 266 -14.95 -35.43 -32.78
CA HIS A 266 -13.97 -36.07 -33.64
C HIS A 266 -13.03 -35.01 -34.24
N LEU A 267 -11.77 -35.43 -34.45
CA LEU A 267 -10.63 -34.79 -35.13
C LEU A 267 -10.89 -33.51 -35.95
#